data_AF-A0A1C5EY91-F1
#
_entry.id   AF-A0A1C5EY91-F1
#
_cell.length_a   1.000
_cell.length_b   1.000
_cell.length_c   1.000
_cell.angle_alpha   90.00
_cell.angle_beta   90.00
_cell.angle_gamma   90.00
#
_symmetry.space_group_name_H-M   'P 1'
#
loop_
_entity.id
_entity.type
_entity.pdbx_description
1 polymer ?
#
loop_
_entity_poly.entity_id
_entity_poly.type
_entity_poly.pdbx_seq_one_letter_code
_entity_poly.pdbx_strand_id
1 'polypeptide(L)' 'MTLHPTPESVSRARRWFLKFIAPYDPACSVEDCALMISELVTNAIVYGRSDDSWFVRVDLSPFGGTVVSFTVAEAWPD' A
#
# COMPACT_ATOMS: atom_id res chain seq x y z
N MET A 1 -2.52 2.82 6.14
CA MET A 1 -2.92 1.42 6.47
C MET A 1 -1.70 0.53 6.47
N THR A 2 -1.61 -0.41 7.42
CA THR A 2 -0.50 -1.38 7.52
C THR A 2 -1.02 -2.80 7.24
N LEU A 3 -0.27 -3.57 6.46
CA LEU A 3 -0.66 -4.89 5.96
C LEU A 3 0.50 -5.88 6.13
N HIS A 4 0.18 -7.10 6.55
CA HIS A 4 1.13 -8.22 6.48
C HIS A 4 1.39 -8.61 5.03
N PRO A 5 2.58 -9.14 4.71
CA PRO A 5 2.94 -9.49 3.35
C PRO A 5 2.34 -10.84 2.91
N THR A 6 1.01 -10.88 2.79
CA THR A 6 0.26 -12.05 2.31
C THR A 6 -0.52 -11.70 1.05
N PRO A 7 -0.80 -12.65 0.14
CA PRO A 7 -1.55 -12.38 -1.09
C PRO A 7 -2.90 -11.67 -0.87
N GLU A 8 -3.59 -11.97 0.23
CA GLU A 8 -4.88 -11.37 0.58
C GLU A 8 -4.78 -9.87 0.82
N SER A 9 -3.61 -9.38 1.24
CA SER A 9 -3.35 -7.96 1.49
C SER A 9 -3.49 -7.10 0.24
N VAL A 10 -3.29 -7.66 -0.97
CA VAL A 10 -3.55 -6.95 -2.24
C VAL A 10 -5.03 -6.54 -2.31
N SER A 11 -5.94 -7.49 -2.06
CA SER A 11 -7.38 -7.23 -2.09
C SER A 11 -7.82 -6.28 -0.97
N ARG A 12 -7.19 -6.37 0.21
CA ARG A 12 -7.44 -5.46 1.34
C ARG A 12 -7.02 -4.03 0.99
N ALA A 13 -5.85 -3.87 0.38
CA ALA A 13 -5.34 -2.57 -0.04
C ALA A 13 -6.28 -1.91 -1.06
N ARG A 14 -6.68 -2.66 -2.10
CA ARG A 14 -7.62 -2.18 -3.11
C ARG A 14 -8.96 -1.75 -2.51
N ARG A 15 -9.55 -2.57 -1.63
CA ARG A 15 -10.82 -2.22 -0.96
C ARG A 15 -10.70 -0.99 -0.09
N TRP A 16 -9.59 -0.83 0.62
CA TRP A 16 -9.34 0.35 1.45
C TRP A 16 -9.18 1.60 0.58
N PHE A 17 -8.44 1.54 -0.54
CA PHE A 17 -8.33 2.65 -1.48
C PHE A 17 -9.69 3.09 -2.01
N LEU A 18 -10.51 2.15 -2.47
CA LEU A 18 -11.86 2.44 -2.97
C LEU A 18 -12.77 3.04 -1.88
N LYS A 19 -12.64 2.57 -0.63
CA LYS A 19 -13.48 3.05 0.47
C LYS A 19 -13.07 4.42 0.99
N PHE A 20 -11.77 4.71 1.05
CA PHE A 20 -11.25 5.86 1.78
C PHE A 20 -10.58 6.90 0.90
N ILE A 21 -10.09 6.54 -0.29
CA ILE A 21 -9.38 7.48 -1.17
C ILE A 21 -10.25 7.92 -2.35
N ALA A 22 -10.96 6.99 -3.01
CA ALA A 22 -11.81 7.32 -4.14
C ALA A 22 -12.85 8.43 -3.87
N PRO A 23 -13.45 8.58 -2.66
CA PRO A 23 -14.36 9.68 -2.36
C PRO A 23 -13.73 11.09 -2.41
N TYR A 24 -12.40 11.19 -2.41
CA TYR A 24 -11.69 12.47 -2.54
C TYR A 24 -11.52 12.92 -4.01
N ASP A 25 -12.19 12.26 -4.95
CA ASP A 25 -12.19 12.58 -6.39
C ASP A 25 -10.77 12.73 -6.96
N PRO A 26 -9.98 11.64 -6.98
CA PRO A 26 -8.63 11.71 -7.49
C PRO A 26 -8.63 12.12 -8.97
N ALA A 27 -7.63 12.90 -9.39
CA ALA A 27 -7.49 13.34 -10.78
C ALA A 27 -7.24 12.19 -11.79
N CYS A 28 -7.06 10.95 -11.31
CA CYS A 28 -6.93 9.74 -12.10
C CYS A 28 -8.24 8.96 -12.13
N SER A 29 -8.39 8.09 -13.14
CA SER A 29 -9.41 7.03 -13.10
C SER A 29 -9.27 6.21 -11.82
N VAL A 30 -10.38 6.06 -11.08
CA VAL A 30 -10.43 5.26 -9.85
C VAL A 30 -10.06 3.81 -10.13
N GLU A 31 -10.43 3.27 -11.29
CA GLU A 31 -10.12 1.91 -11.70
C GLU A 31 -8.61 1.74 -11.97
N ASP A 32 -8.00 2.69 -12.68
CA ASP A 32 -6.56 2.66 -12.96
C ASP A 32 -5.74 2.81 -11.67
N CYS A 33 -6.18 3.69 -10.77
CA CYS A 33 -5.55 3.86 -9.47
C CYS A 33 -5.73 2.63 -8.57
N ALA A 34 -6.88 1.94 -8.63
CA ALA A 34 -7.08 0.67 -7.94
C ALA A 34 -6.20 -0.47 -8.50
N LEU A 35 -5.98 -0.49 -9.82
CA LEU A 35 -5.02 -1.39 -10.46
C LEU A 35 -3.59 -1.08 -10.01
N MET A 36 -3.18 0.19 -10.06
CA MET A 36 -1.87 0.65 -9.61
C MET A 36 -1.59 0.23 -8.15
N ILE A 37 -2.57 0.39 -7.25
CA ILE A 37 -2.44 -0.07 -5.86
C ILE A 37 -2.27 -1.59 -5.78
N SER A 38 -2.99 -2.34 -6.61
CA SER A 38 -2.86 -3.80 -6.64
C SER A 38 -1.46 -4.22 -7.07
N GLU A 39 -0.91 -3.60 -8.12
CA GLU A 39 0.44 -3.86 -8.64
C GLU A 39 1.52 -3.48 -7.63
N LEU A 40 1.45 -2.26 -7.05
CA LEU A 40 2.45 -1.80 -6.08
C LEU A 40 2.49 -2.70 -4.83
N VAL A 41 1.32 -3.09 -4.31
CA VAL A 41 1.24 -3.99 -3.14
C VAL A 41 1.69 -5.39 -3.51
N THR A 42 1.34 -5.89 -4.69
CA THR A 42 1.84 -7.20 -5.19
C THR A 42 3.35 -7.18 -5.29
N ASN A 43 3.94 -6.13 -5.86
CA ASN A 43 5.39 -5.99 -5.97
C ASN A 43 6.05 -5.94 -4.60
N ALA A 44 5.48 -5.17 -3.65
CA ALA A 44 5.98 -5.12 -2.29
C ALA A 44 5.95 -6.49 -1.60
N ILE A 45 4.88 -7.29 -1.80
CA ILE A 45 4.73 -8.64 -1.23
C ILE A 45 5.68 -9.65 -1.86
N VAL A 46 5.77 -9.67 -3.20
CA VAL A 46 6.52 -10.70 -3.95
C VAL A 46 8.02 -10.44 -3.90
N TYR A 47 8.44 -9.17 -3.94
CA TYR A 47 9.85 -8.80 -4.05
C TYR A 47 10.43 -8.19 -2.76
N GLY A 48 9.58 -7.82 -1.79
CA GLY A 48 10.04 -7.33 -0.49
C GLY A 48 10.84 -8.40 0.25
N ARG A 49 12.03 -8.02 0.71
CA ARG A 49 12.94 -8.91 1.46
C ARG A 49 13.56 -8.15 2.62
N SER A 50 13.53 -8.78 3.77
CA SER A 50 14.20 -8.33 5.00
C SER A 50 14.44 -9.58 5.85
N ASP A 51 15.58 -9.62 6.53
CA ASP A 51 15.87 -10.66 7.52
C ASP A 51 14.98 -10.48 8.78
N ASP A 52 14.60 -9.24 9.06
CA ASP A 52 13.66 -8.87 10.12
C ASP A 52 12.21 -8.87 9.62
N SER A 53 11.27 -8.92 10.57
CA SER A 53 9.83 -8.80 10.26
C SER A 53 9.51 -7.46 9.59
N TRP A 54 8.59 -7.47 8.63
CA TRP A 54 8.28 -6.29 7.83
C TRP A 54 6.80 -6.26 7.42
N PHE A 55 6.36 -5.07 7.00
CA PHE A 55 4.99 -4.80 6.60
C PHE A 55 4.93 -3.99 5.31
N VAL A 56 3.80 -4.08 4.61
CA VAL A 56 3.43 -3.16 3.54
C VAL A 56 2.57 -2.04 4.13
N ARG A 57 2.97 -0.80 3.90
CA ARG A 57 2.19 0.38 4.30
C ARG A 57 1.67 1.10 3.07
N VAL A 58 0.38 1.32 3.03
CA VAL A 58 -0.31 2.13 2.02
C VAL A 58 -0.81 3.40 2.70
N ASP A 59 -0.37 4.57 2.24
CA ASP A 59 -0.65 5.84 2.90
C ASP A 59 -0.91 6.96 1.89
N LEU A 60 -1.38 8.11 2.38
CA LEU A 60 -1.47 9.33 1.59
C LEU A 60 -0.13 10.07 1.63
N SER A 61 0.33 10.50 0.46
CA SER A 61 1.52 11.34 0.34
C SER A 61 1.18 12.79 0.70
N PRO A 62 2.06 13.51 1.44
CA PRO A 62 1.89 14.95 1.66
C PRO A 62 2.05 15.78 0.37
N PHE A 63 2.63 15.20 -0.68
CA PHE A 63 2.74 15.81 -2.01
C PHE A 63 1.53 15.51 -2.91
N GLY A 64 0.50 14.85 -2.37
CA GLY A 64 -0.65 14.34 -3.11
C GLY A 64 -0.43 12.92 -3.65
N GLY A 65 -1.53 12.17 -3.76
CA GLY A 65 -1.54 10.79 -4.23
C GLY A 65 -1.39 9.74 -3.12
N THR A 66 -1.26 8.47 -3.52
CA THR A 66 -1.09 7.33 -2.61
C THR A 66 0.34 6.81 -2.70
N VAL A 67 0.96 6.55 -1.56
CA VAL A 67 2.27 5.90 -1.45
C VAL A 67 2.10 4.47 -0.95
N VAL A 68 2.82 3.54 -1.56
CA VAL A 68 3.00 2.18 -1.06
C VAL A 68 4.46 2.03 -0.66
N SER A 69 4.72 1.66 0.58
CA SER A 69 6.06 1.55 1.15
C SER A 69 6.24 0.20 1.84
N PHE A 70 7.49 -0.25 1.82
CA PHE A 70 7.98 -1.40 2.57
C PHE A 70 8.58 -0.87 3.87
N THR A 71 8.14 -1.39 5.02
CA THR A 71 8.62 -0.94 6.33
C THR A 71 9.08 -2.13 7.15
N VAL A 72 10.36 -2.15 7.50
CA VAL A 72 10.93 -3.11 8.45
C VAL A 72 10.46 -2.74 9.85
N ALA A 73 9.93 -3.71 10.59
CA ALA A 73 9.48 -3.51 11.95
C ALA A 73 10.68 -3.25 12.86
N GLU A 74 10.55 -2.31 13.80
CA GLU A 74 11.59 -1.99 14.78
C GLU A 74 12.94 -1.57 14.17
N ALA A 75 12.94 -1.08 12.92
CA ALA A 75 14.16 -0.68 12.22
C ALA A 75 14.90 0.50 12.89
N TRP A 76 14.19 1.30 13.68
CA TRP A 76 14.75 2.41 14.46
C TRP A 76 14.20 2.34 15.88
N PRO A 77 15.06 2.52 16.91
CA PRO A 77 14.59 2.74 18.27
C PRO A 77 13.87 4.09 18.37
N ASP A 78 12.83 4.14 19.20
CA ASP A 78 12.05 5.35 19.51
C ASP A 78 12.90 6.49 20.12
#